data_AF-A0A2A2W637-F1
#
_entry.id   AF-A0A2A2W637-F1
#
_cell.length_a   1.000
_cell.length_b   1.000
_cell.length_c   1.000
_cell.angle_alpha   90.00
_cell.angle_beta   90.00
_cell.angle_gamma   90.00
#
_symmetry.space_group_name_H-M   'P 1'
#
loop_
_entity.id
_entity.type
_entity.pdbx_description
1 polymer ?
#
loop_
_entity_poly.entity_id
_entity_poly.type
_entity_poly.pdbx_seq_one_letter_code
_entity_poly.pdbx_strand_id
1 'polypeptide(L)'
;MHYWPSTRWSFSSRRKNDESWIELPLPFALIGAHDRCQVHVEYKRLPAVVYFAVVCGSRVEVWPLCGIAFPIWGRIKSDTQLLVGKHRLSLMSDADPNWTSPTVAAERTAEETEAIGHHSTDAAPADAALVMDWGTGEQTRRLSRQVTILGEGHPSSMRMHGLGLRVCELGIVCVGKRVWAVQLNPDSLPDGDPMVRELVPGGESIWIGNVHLWANQIGSRAERRFGEPPSDATVAVETPAAVNTNSQGVKRPIVMVDQPHRRPISSITRSTPQSNDTDRVASEFTDRLLQKNEKRANRQNLIKWGVTGGLLLAAISVAGYVLIQGVLPIFKAIYSE
;
A
#
# COMPACT_ATOMS: atom_id res chain seq x y z
N MET A 1 0.34 22.65 -3.27
CA MET A 1 -0.10 21.37 -3.89
C MET A 1 -1.29 20.87 -3.07
N HIS A 2 -2.43 20.51 -3.69
CA HIS A 2 -3.58 20.01 -2.92
C HIS A 2 -3.61 18.49 -2.88
N TYR A 3 -3.60 17.94 -1.66
CA TYR A 3 -3.77 16.51 -1.43
C TYR A 3 -5.26 16.11 -1.43
N TRP A 4 -5.52 14.81 -1.38
CA TRP A 4 -6.88 14.31 -1.20
C TRP A 4 -7.42 14.61 0.22
N PRO A 5 -8.75 14.71 0.37
CA PRO A 5 -9.37 14.90 1.68
C PRO A 5 -8.99 13.77 2.64
N SER A 6 -8.50 14.15 3.82
CA SER A 6 -8.06 13.24 4.87
C SER A 6 -8.22 13.88 6.24
N THR A 7 -8.37 13.04 7.24
CA THR A 7 -8.36 13.49 8.62
C THR A 7 -6.96 13.39 9.23
N ARG A 8 -6.77 13.96 10.43
CA ARG A 8 -5.49 13.87 11.12
C ARG A 8 -5.23 12.41 11.48
N TRP A 9 -3.97 12.01 11.43
CA TRP A 9 -3.58 10.64 11.72
C TRP A 9 -2.17 10.59 12.28
N SER A 10 -1.89 9.53 13.03
CA SER A 10 -0.66 9.38 13.79
C SER A 10 -0.20 7.92 13.80
N PHE A 11 1.05 7.72 14.18
CA PHE A 11 1.61 6.41 14.41
C PHE A 11 2.31 6.33 15.77
N SER A 12 2.40 5.13 16.33
CA SER A 12 3.24 4.85 17.48
C SER A 12 4.15 3.66 17.18
N SER A 13 5.36 3.64 17.76
CA SER A 13 6.33 2.55 17.58
C SER A 13 6.71 1.96 18.93
N ARG A 14 6.23 0.76 19.23
CA ARG A 14 6.52 0.10 20.51
C ARG A 14 7.86 -0.64 20.44
N ARG A 15 8.96 0.04 20.79
CA ARG A 15 10.31 -0.59 20.94
C ARG A 15 10.71 -0.82 22.40
N LYS A 16 10.29 0.04 23.33
CA LYS A 16 10.79 0.07 24.73
C LYS A 16 9.76 0.57 25.77
N ASN A 17 8.51 0.12 25.71
CA ASN A 17 7.40 0.56 26.59
C ASN A 17 7.03 2.05 26.54
N ASP A 18 7.73 2.86 25.75
CA ASP A 18 7.33 4.22 25.45
C ASP A 18 6.36 4.19 24.26
N GLU A 19 5.11 4.57 24.50
CA GLU A 19 4.03 4.59 23.51
C GLU A 19 3.68 6.04 23.19
N SER A 20 4.66 6.76 22.67
CA SER A 20 4.47 8.11 22.15
C SER A 20 3.83 8.04 20.77
N TRP A 21 2.70 8.72 20.60
CA TRP A 21 2.07 8.91 19.29
C TRP A 21 2.67 10.12 18.58
N ILE A 22 3.04 9.93 17.32
CA ILE A 22 3.63 10.94 16.46
C ILE A 22 2.64 11.25 15.33
N GLU A 23 2.26 12.51 15.19
CA GLU A 23 1.39 12.96 14.09
C GLU A 23 2.13 12.96 12.76
N LEU A 24 1.47 12.48 11.71
CA LEU A 24 2.00 12.49 10.35
C LEU A 24 1.52 13.74 9.61
N PRO A 25 2.42 14.50 8.95
CA PRO A 25 2.05 15.75 8.28
C PRO A 25 1.34 15.50 6.95
N LEU A 26 1.71 14.44 6.23
CA LEU A 26 1.14 14.11 4.93
C LEU A 26 0.01 13.09 5.06
N PRO A 27 -0.95 13.03 4.13
CA PRO A 27 -2.03 12.03 4.17
C PRO A 27 -1.57 10.63 3.74
N PHE A 28 -0.26 10.41 3.66
CA PHE A 28 0.37 9.14 3.41
C PHE A 28 1.76 9.10 4.05
N ALA A 29 2.29 7.89 4.20
CA ALA A 29 3.61 7.63 4.71
C ALA A 29 4.21 6.41 4.01
N LEU A 30 5.46 6.54 3.57
CA LEU A 30 6.32 5.40 3.32
C LEU A 30 6.93 4.93 4.64
N ILE A 31 6.89 3.62 4.87
CA ILE A 31 7.39 2.98 6.09
C ILE A 31 8.53 2.03 5.69
N GLY A 32 9.75 2.26 6.19
CA GLY A 32 10.89 1.42 5.86
C GLY A 32 12.22 1.96 6.37
N ALA A 33 13.33 1.43 5.84
CA ALA A 33 14.68 1.80 6.26
C ALA A 33 15.29 2.97 5.48
N HIS A 34 14.62 3.48 4.44
CA HIS A 34 15.11 4.63 3.66
C HIS A 34 14.93 5.95 4.43
N ASP A 35 15.85 6.91 4.26
CA ASP A 35 15.84 8.18 5.01
C ASP A 35 14.68 9.10 4.62
N ARG A 36 14.20 8.98 3.37
CA ARG A 36 13.01 9.71 2.88
C ARG A 36 11.66 9.09 3.29
N CYS A 37 11.67 7.99 4.05
CA CYS A 37 10.43 7.43 4.62
C CYS A 37 9.91 8.33 5.74
N GLN A 38 8.60 8.63 5.73
CA GLN A 38 7.97 9.41 6.81
C GLN A 38 7.99 8.64 8.13
N VAL A 39 7.92 7.31 8.07
CA VAL A 39 8.13 6.43 9.22
C VAL A 39 9.42 5.64 9.00
N HIS A 40 10.52 6.21 9.47
CA HIS A 40 11.83 5.60 9.38
C HIS A 40 11.99 4.51 10.45
N VAL A 41 12.38 3.31 10.03
CA VAL A 41 12.60 2.15 10.91
C VAL A 41 14.02 1.64 10.73
N GLU A 42 14.87 1.93 11.72
CA GLU A 42 16.26 1.49 11.74
C GLU A 42 16.37 -0.03 11.95
N TYR A 43 16.42 -0.78 10.84
CA TYR A 43 16.73 -2.21 10.88
C TYR A 43 17.47 -2.65 9.63
N LYS A 44 18.72 -3.12 9.81
CA LYS A 44 19.65 -3.46 8.71
C LYS A 44 19.14 -4.47 7.68
N ARG A 45 18.12 -5.28 8.00
CA ARG A 45 17.56 -6.29 7.08
C ARG A 45 16.22 -5.88 6.48
N LEU A 46 15.73 -4.67 6.72
CA LEU A 46 14.52 -4.18 6.08
C LEU A 46 14.85 -3.68 4.67
N PRO A 47 13.96 -3.91 3.69
CA PRO A 47 13.94 -3.15 2.45
C PRO A 47 13.87 -1.63 2.68
N ALA A 48 14.26 -0.87 1.66
CA ALA A 48 14.17 0.60 1.67
C ALA A 48 12.76 1.07 2.05
N VAL A 49 11.73 0.49 1.43
CA VAL A 49 10.33 0.69 1.79
C VAL A 49 9.64 -0.66 1.94
N VAL A 50 8.88 -0.81 3.02
CA VAL A 50 8.18 -2.04 3.41
C VAL A 50 6.68 -1.90 3.21
N TYR A 51 6.12 -0.77 3.65
CA TYR A 51 4.70 -0.46 3.52
C TYR A 51 4.49 0.95 2.97
N PHE A 52 3.39 1.10 2.24
CA PHE A 52 2.76 2.37 1.94
C PHE A 52 1.50 2.49 2.80
N ALA A 53 1.46 3.47 3.70
CA ALA A 53 0.29 3.80 4.50
C ALA A 53 -0.36 5.07 3.97
N VAL A 54 -1.69 5.13 3.97
CA VAL A 54 -2.46 6.25 3.43
C VAL A 54 -3.74 6.42 4.22
N VAL A 55 -4.13 7.68 4.45
CA VAL A 55 -5.42 8.04 5.05
C VAL A 55 -6.34 8.64 3.99
N CYS A 56 -7.51 8.03 3.78
CA CYS A 56 -8.56 8.50 2.88
C CYS A 56 -9.81 8.82 3.70
N GLY A 57 -10.11 10.10 3.88
CA GLY A 57 -11.12 10.54 4.85
C GLY A 57 -10.69 10.10 6.24
N SER A 58 -11.54 9.35 6.94
CA SER A 58 -11.25 8.78 8.28
C SER A 58 -10.54 7.41 8.26
N ARG A 59 -10.30 6.82 7.09
CA ARG A 59 -9.85 5.42 6.96
C ARG A 59 -8.35 5.37 6.72
N VAL A 60 -7.63 4.61 7.54
CA VAL A 60 -6.22 4.28 7.31
C VAL A 60 -6.13 2.96 6.53
N GLU A 61 -5.42 2.97 5.41
CA GLU A 61 -5.07 1.80 4.63
C GLU A 61 -3.56 1.60 4.57
N VAL A 62 -3.12 0.34 4.56
CA VAL A 62 -1.71 -0.03 4.54
C VAL A 62 -1.47 -1.12 3.52
N TRP A 63 -0.51 -0.88 2.63
CA TRP A 63 -0.23 -1.71 1.48
C TRP A 63 1.21 -2.18 1.50
N PRO A 64 1.46 -3.49 1.39
CA PRO A 64 2.81 -4.03 1.35
C PRO A 64 3.51 -3.70 0.03
N LEU A 65 4.81 -3.37 0.11
CA LEU A 65 5.63 -3.03 -1.06
C LEU A 65 6.79 -4.01 -1.33
N CYS A 66 6.93 -5.04 -0.50
CA CYS A 66 7.98 -6.05 -0.64
C CYS A 66 7.40 -7.45 -0.39
N GLY A 67 8.16 -8.52 -0.60
CA GLY A 67 7.71 -9.89 -0.28
C GLY A 67 7.97 -10.25 1.18
N ILE A 68 7.13 -9.80 2.11
CA ILE A 68 7.16 -10.25 3.52
C ILE A 68 5.88 -11.03 3.80
N ALA A 69 5.88 -11.97 4.75
CA ALA A 69 4.65 -12.64 5.16
C ALA A 69 3.71 -11.62 5.81
N PHE A 70 2.71 -11.14 5.07
CA PHE A 70 1.77 -10.10 5.52
C PHE A 70 0.55 -10.71 6.19
N PRO A 71 0.41 -10.65 7.52
CA PRO A 71 -0.83 -11.10 8.16
C PRO A 71 -2.00 -10.16 7.84
N ILE A 72 -1.75 -8.86 7.59
CA ILE A 72 -2.79 -7.83 7.47
C ILE A 72 -2.34 -6.73 6.49
N TRP A 73 -3.23 -6.34 5.58
CA TRP A 73 -3.10 -5.23 4.63
C TRP A 73 -4.48 -4.71 4.21
N GLY A 74 -4.52 -3.58 3.51
CA GLY A 74 -5.75 -2.85 3.19
C GLY A 74 -6.16 -1.98 4.39
N ARG A 75 -7.45 -1.89 4.68
CA ARG A 75 -7.96 -1.09 5.79
C ARG A 75 -7.51 -1.64 7.14
N ILE A 76 -6.83 -0.81 7.93
CA ILE A 76 -6.30 -1.15 9.25
C ILE A 76 -7.16 -0.50 10.34
N LYS A 77 -7.37 -1.20 11.45
CA LYS A 77 -8.02 -0.68 12.66
C LYS A 77 -6.94 -0.16 13.62
N SER A 78 -7.29 0.77 14.51
CA SER A 78 -6.34 1.33 15.50
C SER A 78 -5.70 0.31 16.43
N ASP A 79 -6.42 -0.76 16.76
CA ASP A 79 -5.94 -1.87 17.60
C ASP A 79 -4.97 -2.81 16.87
N THR A 80 -4.79 -2.62 15.57
CA THR A 80 -4.00 -3.51 14.73
C THR A 80 -2.55 -3.05 14.65
N GLN A 81 -1.64 -3.96 15.00
CA GLN A 81 -0.20 -3.73 14.95
C GLN A 81 0.40 -4.24 13.64
N LEU A 82 1.06 -3.35 12.91
CA LEU A 82 1.92 -3.69 11.78
C LEU A 82 3.28 -4.15 12.28
N LEU A 83 3.80 -5.22 11.69
CA LEU A 83 5.12 -5.74 12.01
C LEU A 83 6.13 -5.28 10.97
N VAL A 84 7.11 -4.48 11.41
CA VAL A 84 8.19 -3.95 10.55
C VAL A 84 9.54 -4.32 11.17
N GLY A 85 10.10 -5.46 10.74
CA GLY A 85 11.29 -6.03 11.35
C GLY A 85 11.03 -6.43 12.81
N LYS A 86 11.69 -5.73 13.74
CA LYS A 86 11.47 -5.91 15.20
C LYS A 86 10.48 -4.88 15.79
N HIS A 87 9.98 -3.97 14.97
CA HIS A 87 9.10 -2.89 15.42
C HIS A 87 7.64 -3.31 15.27
N ARG A 88 6.83 -2.89 16.23
CA ARG A 88 5.37 -2.95 16.17
C ARG A 88 4.86 -1.55 16.02
N LEU A 89 4.23 -1.27 14.89
CA LEU A 89 3.67 0.03 14.59
C LEU A 89 2.15 -0.02 14.72
N SER A 90 1.58 0.95 15.42
CA SER A 90 0.13 1.18 15.41
C SER A 90 -0.14 2.45 14.62
N LEU A 91 -1.23 2.47 13.86
CA LEU A 91 -1.68 3.63 13.10
C LEU A 91 -3.08 3.99 13.53
N MET A 92 -3.37 5.28 13.65
CA MET A 92 -4.67 5.77 14.12
C MET A 92 -5.06 7.03 13.37
N SER A 93 -6.35 7.24 13.14
CA SER A 93 -6.93 8.50 12.65
C SER A 93 -7.69 9.21 13.78
N ASP A 94 -7.89 10.51 13.67
CA ASP A 94 -8.64 11.32 14.64
C ASP A 94 -10.11 10.92 14.81
N ALA A 95 -10.65 10.19 13.83
CA ALA A 95 -11.97 9.61 13.86
C ALA A 95 -12.03 8.35 14.73
N ASP A 96 -10.89 7.85 15.20
CA ASP A 96 -10.83 6.72 16.10
C ASP A 96 -11.28 7.13 17.52
N PRO A 97 -12.16 6.35 18.19
CA PRO A 97 -12.60 6.65 19.54
C PRO A 97 -11.46 6.65 20.58
N ASN A 98 -10.36 5.97 20.30
CA ASN A 98 -9.18 5.92 21.16
C ASN A 98 -8.13 6.98 20.80
N TRP A 99 -8.49 7.96 19.96
CA TRP A 99 -7.57 9.02 19.56
C TRP A 99 -7.02 9.74 20.79
N THR A 100 -5.71 9.65 20.95
CA THR A 100 -4.96 10.39 21.95
C THR A 100 -4.20 11.49 21.22
N SER A 101 -4.28 12.72 21.72
CA SER A 101 -3.60 13.86 21.09
C SER A 101 -2.11 13.55 20.94
N PRO A 102 -1.62 13.39 19.70
CA PRO A 102 -0.25 12.97 19.48
C PRO A 102 0.72 14.07 19.87
N THR A 103 1.95 13.68 20.22
CA THR A 103 3.05 14.63 20.31
C THR A 103 3.38 15.08 18.89
N VAL A 104 3.21 16.37 18.62
CA VAL A 104 3.43 16.96 17.30
C VAL A 104 4.94 16.95 17.04
N ALA A 105 5.41 16.12 16.10
CA ALA A 105 6.84 16.00 15.78
C ALA A 105 7.38 17.21 14.98
N ALA A 106 6.50 18.00 14.37
CA ALA A 106 6.82 19.27 13.72
C ALA A 106 5.56 20.14 13.68
N GLU A 107 5.67 21.41 14.10
CA GLU A 107 4.58 22.39 13.92
C GLU A 107 4.24 22.50 12.43
N ARG A 108 2.99 22.18 12.06
CA ARG A 108 2.52 22.39 10.68
C ARG A 108 2.60 23.88 10.37
N THR A 109 3.19 24.22 9.22
CA THR A 109 3.02 25.56 8.68
C THR A 109 1.57 25.73 8.20
N ALA A 110 1.05 26.95 8.23
CA ALA A 110 -0.32 27.24 7.78
C ALA A 110 -0.57 26.75 6.34
N GLU A 111 0.46 26.82 5.49
CA GLU A 111 0.42 26.36 4.08
C GLU A 111 0.21 24.84 3.95
N GLU A 112 0.77 24.02 4.84
CA GLU A 112 0.56 22.56 4.83
C GLU A 112 -0.86 22.20 5.24
N THR A 113 -1.44 22.98 6.15
CA THR A 113 -2.83 22.78 6.61
C THR A 113 -3.84 23.15 5.52
N GLU A 114 -3.53 24.12 4.66
CA GLU A 114 -4.34 24.46 3.48
C GLU A 114 -4.14 23.47 2.31
N ALA A 115 -2.95 22.88 2.20
CA ALA A 115 -2.63 21.86 1.19
C ALA A 115 -3.40 20.55 1.41
N ILE A 116 -3.60 20.15 2.67
CA ILE A 116 -4.44 19.03 3.06
C ILE A 116 -5.88 19.56 3.05
N GLY A 117 -6.63 19.30 1.96
CA GLY A 117 -8.00 19.82 1.80
C GLY A 117 -8.87 19.60 3.06
N HIS A 118 -9.89 20.46 3.25
CA HIS A 118 -10.73 20.52 4.46
C HIS A 118 -10.88 19.16 5.15
N HIS A 119 -10.48 19.10 6.43
CA HIS A 119 -10.61 17.91 7.27
C HIS A 119 -12.02 17.34 7.13
N SER A 120 -12.12 16.23 6.38
CA SER A 120 -13.39 15.60 6.06
C SER A 120 -13.28 14.13 6.44
N THR A 121 -14.19 13.70 7.30
CA THR A 121 -14.33 12.30 7.70
C THR A 121 -14.84 11.42 6.55
N ASP A 122 -15.47 12.04 5.55
CA ASP A 122 -16.10 11.39 4.40
C ASP A 122 -15.26 11.61 3.14
N ALA A 123 -14.41 10.63 2.84
CA ALA A 123 -13.84 10.48 1.51
C ALA A 123 -14.85 9.82 0.58
N ALA A 124 -15.13 10.47 -0.55
CA ALA A 124 -15.93 9.88 -1.61
C ALA A 124 -15.33 8.52 -2.05
N PRO A 125 -16.18 7.53 -2.40
CA PRO A 125 -15.70 6.27 -2.93
C PRO A 125 -14.91 6.50 -4.24
N ALA A 126 -14.04 5.55 -4.58
CA ALA A 126 -13.30 5.60 -5.84
C ALA A 126 -14.27 5.52 -7.03
N ASP A 127 -14.24 6.53 -7.90
CA ASP A 127 -15.02 6.62 -9.13
C ASP A 127 -14.21 7.32 -10.23
N ALA A 128 -12.99 6.83 -10.45
CA ALA A 128 -12.14 7.30 -11.52
C ALA A 128 -11.72 6.14 -12.43
N ALA A 129 -11.18 6.49 -13.58
CA ALA A 129 -10.50 5.57 -14.47
C ALA A 129 -9.04 6.00 -14.65
N LEU A 130 -8.14 5.02 -14.75
CA LEU A 130 -6.76 5.21 -15.15
C LEU A 130 -6.66 4.86 -16.63
N VAL A 131 -6.26 5.82 -17.45
CA VAL A 131 -5.97 5.60 -18.87
C VAL A 131 -4.48 5.39 -19.02
N MET A 132 -4.09 4.34 -19.74
CA MET A 132 -2.71 3.88 -19.85
C MET A 132 -2.36 3.66 -21.30
N ASP A 133 -1.17 4.09 -21.71
CA ASP A 133 -0.64 3.85 -23.06
C ASP A 133 0.84 3.48 -22.98
N TRP A 134 1.19 2.39 -23.65
CA TRP A 134 2.57 1.87 -23.77
C TRP A 134 2.93 1.55 -25.23
N GLY A 135 2.32 2.25 -26.18
CA GLY A 135 2.65 2.15 -27.61
C GLY A 135 1.90 1.05 -28.36
N THR A 136 1.07 0.23 -27.69
CA THR A 136 0.17 -0.73 -28.34
C THR A 136 -1.28 -0.27 -28.36
N GLY A 137 -1.51 1.02 -28.11
CA GLY A 137 -2.83 1.62 -27.97
C GLY A 137 -3.27 1.80 -26.52
N GLU A 138 -4.36 2.54 -26.37
CA GLU A 138 -4.87 2.99 -25.08
C GLU A 138 -5.64 1.89 -24.36
N GLN A 139 -5.44 1.81 -23.05
CA GLN A 139 -6.11 0.86 -22.16
C GLN A 139 -6.65 1.62 -20.97
N THR A 140 -7.96 1.53 -20.76
CA THR A 140 -8.65 2.23 -19.67
C THR A 140 -9.08 1.23 -18.61
N ARG A 141 -8.69 1.48 -17.36
CA ARG A 141 -9.06 0.65 -16.20
C ARG A 141 -9.80 1.48 -15.17
N ARG A 142 -11.01 1.05 -14.80
CA ARG A 142 -11.75 1.67 -13.71
C ARG A 142 -11.10 1.34 -12.37
N LEU A 143 -10.87 2.35 -11.54
CA LEU A 143 -10.33 2.21 -10.19
C LEU A 143 -11.50 1.93 -9.24
N SER A 144 -11.61 0.69 -8.77
CA SER A 144 -12.67 0.26 -7.84
C SER A 144 -12.29 0.40 -6.36
N ARG A 145 -11.01 0.73 -6.09
CA ARG A 145 -10.45 0.88 -4.75
C ARG A 145 -9.86 2.28 -4.60
N GLN A 146 -9.87 2.81 -3.38
CA GLN A 146 -9.25 4.09 -3.09
C GLN A 146 -7.73 4.03 -3.23
N VAL A 147 -7.12 2.86 -3.07
CA VAL A 147 -5.68 2.67 -3.21
C VAL A 147 -5.41 1.49 -4.12
N THR A 148 -4.52 1.70 -5.07
CA THR A 148 -4.04 0.68 -6.00
C THR A 148 -2.53 0.78 -6.10
N ILE A 149 -1.82 -0.33 -5.85
CA ILE A 149 -0.38 -0.41 -6.05
C ILE A 149 -0.12 -0.89 -7.48
N LEU A 150 0.54 -0.05 -8.26
CA LEU A 150 0.94 -0.30 -9.62
C LEU A 150 2.41 -0.74 -9.67
N GLY A 151 2.70 -1.80 -10.41
CA GLY A 151 4.07 -2.21 -10.67
C GLY A 151 4.15 -3.48 -11.50
N GLU A 152 5.35 -4.05 -11.62
CA GLU A 152 5.61 -5.21 -12.46
C GLU A 152 5.14 -6.52 -11.83
N GLY A 153 5.17 -6.65 -10.51
CA GLY A 153 5.06 -7.96 -9.86
C GLY A 153 4.36 -7.95 -8.52
N HIS A 154 4.33 -9.10 -7.85
CA HIS A 154 3.84 -9.18 -6.46
C HIS A 154 4.77 -8.39 -5.52
N PRO A 155 4.25 -7.53 -4.61
CA PRO A 155 2.87 -7.48 -4.13
C PRO A 155 1.91 -6.48 -4.80
N SER A 156 2.25 -5.88 -5.94
CA SER A 156 1.35 -4.93 -6.63
C SER A 156 -0.03 -5.52 -6.94
N SER A 157 -1.05 -4.67 -6.78
CA SER A 157 -2.45 -5.01 -7.02
C SER A 157 -2.83 -4.84 -8.49
N MET A 158 -2.21 -3.90 -9.19
CA MET A 158 -2.28 -3.75 -10.65
C MET A 158 -0.91 -4.11 -11.21
N ARG A 159 -0.82 -5.23 -11.91
CA ARG A 159 0.44 -5.79 -12.41
C ARG A 159 0.56 -5.58 -13.91
N MET A 160 1.62 -4.91 -14.34
CA MET A 160 1.92 -4.65 -15.74
C MET A 160 3.31 -5.20 -16.07
N HIS A 161 3.33 -6.44 -16.56
CA HIS A 161 4.57 -7.18 -16.84
C HIS A 161 5.28 -6.67 -18.09
N GLY A 162 6.62 -6.60 -18.04
CA GLY A 162 7.44 -6.32 -19.22
C GLY A 162 7.42 -4.87 -19.70
N LEU A 163 6.92 -3.93 -18.88
CA LEU A 163 6.85 -2.51 -19.20
C LEU A 163 7.93 -1.66 -18.50
N GLY A 164 8.97 -2.31 -17.97
CA GLY A 164 10.08 -1.62 -17.31
C GLY A 164 9.70 -0.93 -16.00
N LEU A 165 8.70 -1.46 -15.30
CA LEU A 165 8.28 -0.97 -13.97
C LEU A 165 9.03 -1.74 -12.88
N ARG A 166 9.26 -1.13 -11.72
CA ARG A 166 9.65 -1.88 -10.52
C ARG A 166 8.48 -2.69 -9.98
N VAL A 167 8.77 -3.64 -9.08
CA VAL A 167 7.76 -4.51 -8.46
C VAL A 167 6.58 -3.71 -7.91
N CYS A 168 6.86 -2.62 -7.19
CA CYS A 168 5.90 -1.61 -6.76
C CYS A 168 6.45 -0.24 -7.17
N GLU A 169 5.96 0.30 -8.28
CA GLU A 169 6.42 1.56 -8.86
C GLU A 169 5.64 2.74 -8.28
N LEU A 170 4.30 2.71 -8.37
CA LEU A 170 3.43 3.80 -7.96
C LEU A 170 2.30 3.35 -7.04
N GLY A 171 1.99 4.18 -6.05
CA GLY A 171 0.75 4.12 -5.29
C GLY A 171 -0.26 5.06 -5.93
N ILE A 172 -1.33 4.51 -6.51
CA ILE A 172 -2.43 5.29 -7.07
C ILE A 172 -3.49 5.46 -6.00
N VAL A 173 -3.76 6.71 -5.60
CA VAL A 173 -4.81 7.07 -4.65
C VAL A 173 -5.96 7.71 -5.39
N CYS A 174 -7.18 7.23 -5.18
CA CYS A 174 -8.40 7.66 -5.85
C CYS A 174 -9.46 8.05 -4.82
N VAL A 175 -9.89 9.31 -4.86
CA VAL A 175 -10.99 9.82 -4.01
C VAL A 175 -11.99 10.54 -4.90
N GLY A 176 -13.19 9.96 -5.02
CA GLY A 176 -14.15 10.37 -6.05
C GLY A 176 -13.55 10.19 -7.45
N LYS A 177 -13.59 11.25 -8.25
CA LYS A 177 -13.06 11.28 -9.62
C LYS A 177 -11.60 11.71 -9.72
N ARG A 178 -10.98 12.14 -8.61
CA ARG A 178 -9.62 12.66 -8.58
C ARG A 178 -8.63 11.54 -8.29
N VAL A 179 -7.47 11.59 -8.93
CA VAL A 179 -6.45 10.56 -8.87
C VAL A 179 -5.10 11.20 -8.57
N TRP A 180 -4.38 10.64 -7.61
CA TRP A 180 -3.02 11.02 -7.26
C TRP A 180 -2.10 9.82 -7.46
N ALA A 181 -0.89 10.07 -7.95
CA ALA A 181 0.18 9.10 -8.06
C ALA A 181 1.26 9.43 -7.02
N VAL A 182 1.61 8.45 -6.20
CA VAL A 182 2.65 8.54 -5.18
C VAL A 182 3.81 7.65 -5.60
N GLN A 183 5.01 8.21 -5.68
CA GLN A 183 6.24 7.46 -5.94
C GLN A 183 6.60 6.61 -4.73
N LEU A 184 6.71 5.30 -4.93
CA LEU A 184 6.96 4.32 -3.88
C LEU A 184 8.46 4.00 -3.70
N ASN A 185 9.28 4.48 -4.63
CA ASN A 185 10.72 4.28 -4.67
C ASN A 185 11.41 5.62 -4.39
N PRO A 186 11.71 5.95 -3.12
CA PRO A 186 12.26 7.24 -2.77
C PRO A 186 13.69 7.49 -3.32
N ASP A 187 14.39 6.42 -3.72
CA ASP A 187 15.69 6.44 -4.39
C ASP A 187 15.61 6.90 -5.85
N SER A 188 14.44 6.82 -6.46
CA SER A 188 14.25 7.21 -7.87
C SER A 188 14.00 8.71 -8.04
N LEU A 189 13.47 9.36 -7.00
CA LEU A 189 13.17 10.80 -7.05
C LEU A 189 14.43 11.65 -6.90
N PRO A 190 14.67 12.62 -7.79
CA PRO A 190 15.62 13.70 -7.54
C PRO A 190 15.30 14.46 -6.24
N ASP A 191 16.31 15.16 -5.73
CA ASP A 191 16.11 16.11 -4.64
C ASP A 191 15.20 17.25 -5.12
N GLY A 192 14.16 17.55 -4.32
CA GLY A 192 13.17 18.59 -4.62
C GLY A 192 11.98 18.14 -5.49
N ASP A 193 12.05 17.00 -6.17
CA ASP A 193 10.92 16.47 -6.93
C ASP A 193 9.81 15.98 -5.97
N PRO A 194 8.53 16.32 -6.22
CA PRO A 194 7.43 15.96 -5.34
C PRO A 194 7.17 14.45 -5.40
N MET A 195 7.06 13.82 -4.24
CA MET A 195 6.77 12.39 -4.12
C MET A 195 5.35 12.03 -4.56
N VAL A 196 4.46 13.02 -4.63
CA VAL A 196 3.08 12.86 -5.08
C VAL A 196 2.81 13.81 -6.25
N ARG A 197 1.97 13.38 -7.19
CA ARG A 197 1.44 14.22 -8.27
C ARG A 197 -0.04 13.95 -8.45
N GLU A 198 -0.84 15.00 -8.62
CA GLU A 198 -2.24 14.82 -9.05
C GLU A 198 -2.29 14.61 -10.57
N LEU A 199 -3.04 13.61 -11.01
CA LEU A 199 -3.36 13.39 -12.41
C LEU A 199 -4.65 14.15 -12.73
N VAL A 200 -4.49 15.34 -13.32
CA VAL A 200 -5.64 16.17 -13.74
C VAL A 200 -6.26 15.57 -15.01
N PRO A 201 -7.60 15.42 -15.09
CA PRO A 201 -8.24 14.95 -16.31
C PRO A 201 -7.94 15.83 -17.52
N GLY A 202 -7.46 15.23 -18.62
CA GLY A 202 -7.01 15.97 -19.80
C GLY A 202 -5.69 16.72 -19.62
N GLY A 203 -5.00 16.55 -18.49
CA GLY A 203 -3.70 17.14 -18.19
C GLY A 203 -2.52 16.33 -18.72
N GLU A 204 -1.32 16.69 -18.28
CA GLU A 204 -0.09 15.97 -18.59
C GLU A 204 -0.10 14.55 -17.97
N SER A 205 0.36 13.56 -18.73
CA SER A 205 0.54 12.19 -18.23
C SER A 205 1.62 12.10 -17.17
N ILE A 206 1.63 11.04 -16.37
CA ILE A 206 2.85 10.58 -15.70
C ILE A 206 3.50 9.49 -16.54
N TRP A 207 4.78 9.64 -16.84
CA TRP A 207 5.56 8.62 -17.56
C TRP A 207 6.40 7.79 -16.58
N ILE A 208 6.14 6.49 -16.49
CA ILE A 208 6.89 5.52 -15.67
C ILE A 208 7.23 4.27 -16.49
N GLY A 209 8.47 3.79 -16.40
CA GLY A 209 8.98 2.73 -17.29
C GLY A 209 8.71 3.06 -18.75
N ASN A 210 7.83 2.28 -19.38
CA ASN A 210 7.38 2.46 -20.77
C ASN A 210 5.89 2.83 -20.88
N VAL A 211 5.27 3.35 -19.82
CA VAL A 211 3.83 3.61 -19.73
C VAL A 211 3.56 5.08 -19.42
N HIS A 212 2.66 5.69 -20.19
CA HIS A 212 2.03 6.96 -19.85
C HIS A 212 0.70 6.73 -19.13
N LEU A 213 0.47 7.46 -18.05
CA LEU A 213 -0.73 7.37 -17.21
C LEU A 213 -1.50 8.70 -17.20
N TRP A 214 -2.81 8.66 -17.42
CA TRP A 214 -3.73 9.79 -17.24
C TRP A 214 -4.91 9.39 -16.35
N ALA A 215 -5.57 10.38 -15.74
CA ALA A 215 -6.83 10.17 -15.03
C ALA A 215 -8.03 10.54 -15.90
N ASN A 216 -8.96 9.59 -16.08
CA ASN A 216 -10.25 9.71 -16.76
C ASN A 216 -10.22 10.06 -18.26
N GLN A 217 -9.37 10.98 -18.68
CA GLN A 217 -9.27 11.53 -20.03
C GLN A 217 -7.81 11.77 -20.38
N ILE A 218 -7.45 11.49 -21.62
CA ILE A 218 -6.10 11.70 -22.16
C ILE A 218 -5.86 13.18 -22.39
N GLY A 219 -4.65 13.63 -22.04
CA GLY A 219 -4.16 14.97 -22.34
C GLY A 219 -2.79 14.92 -23.02
N SER A 220 -1.88 15.80 -22.61
CA SER A 220 -0.52 15.80 -23.14
C SER A 220 0.32 14.64 -22.58
N ARG A 221 1.31 14.18 -23.35
CA ARG A 221 2.33 13.24 -22.85
C ARG A 221 3.41 14.01 -22.11
N ALA A 222 3.86 13.48 -20.99
CA ALA A 222 5.01 14.00 -20.28
C ALA A 222 6.28 13.75 -21.09
N GLU A 223 7.15 14.75 -21.09
CA GLU A 223 8.46 14.67 -21.74
C GLU A 223 9.51 14.02 -20.81
N ARG A 224 9.24 14.00 -19.51
CA ARG A 224 10.16 13.48 -18.49
C ARG A 224 9.53 12.32 -17.71
N ARG A 225 10.34 11.29 -17.47
CA ARG A 225 9.98 10.19 -16.59
C ARG A 225 9.90 10.63 -15.14
N PHE A 226 8.87 10.14 -14.46
CA PHE A 226 8.65 10.43 -13.06
C PHE A 226 9.53 9.55 -12.18
N GLY A 227 10.37 10.18 -11.36
CA GLY A 227 11.38 9.47 -10.58
C GLY A 227 12.54 8.96 -11.43
N GLU A 228 12.91 9.65 -12.51
CA GLU A 228 14.23 9.47 -13.10
C GLU A 228 15.07 10.73 -12.81
N PRO A 229 16.30 10.58 -12.28
CA PRO A 229 17.23 11.69 -12.20
C PRO A 229 17.40 12.29 -13.60
N PRO A 230 17.57 13.62 -13.71
CA PRO A 230 17.97 14.20 -14.98
C PRO A 230 19.28 13.49 -15.35
N SER A 231 19.27 12.73 -16.44
CA SER A 231 20.48 12.13 -16.97
C SER A 231 21.38 13.31 -17.30
N ASP A 232 22.41 13.53 -16.48
CA ASP A 232 23.32 14.65 -16.64
C ASP A 232 23.72 14.70 -18.10
N ALA A 233 23.37 15.83 -18.74
CA ALA A 233 23.76 16.12 -20.09
C ALA A 233 25.24 15.79 -20.21
N THR A 234 25.54 14.84 -21.09
CA THR A 234 26.86 14.48 -21.58
C THR A 234 27.78 15.71 -21.50
N VAL A 235 28.58 15.80 -20.43
CA VAL A 235 29.75 16.67 -20.44
C VAL A 235 30.63 16.00 -21.47
N ALA A 236 30.55 16.52 -22.70
CA ALA A 236 31.50 16.22 -23.74
C ALA A 236 32.86 16.59 -23.19
N VAL A 237 33.57 15.60 -22.64
CA VAL A 237 34.98 15.71 -22.36
C VAL A 237 35.64 15.81 -23.73
N GLU A 238 35.90 17.04 -24.14
CA GLU A 238 36.80 17.35 -25.23
C GLU A 238 38.07 16.55 -25.03
N THR A 239 38.34 15.69 -26.00
CA THR A 239 39.53 14.89 -26.10
C THR A 239 40.74 15.81 -26.31
N PRO A 240 41.77 15.82 -25.45
CA PRO A 240 43.08 16.28 -25.87
C PRO A 240 43.78 15.13 -26.57
N ALA A 241 44.26 15.40 -27.78
CA ALA A 241 44.99 14.48 -28.60
C ALA A 241 46.31 13.99 -27.97
N ALA A 242 46.59 12.72 -28.23
CA ALA A 242 47.90 12.09 -28.42
C ALA A 242 48.93 12.10 -27.27
N VAL A 243 49.18 10.91 -26.70
CA VAL A 243 50.55 10.39 -26.51
C VAL A 243 50.56 8.87 -26.75
N ASN A 244 51.35 8.47 -27.75
CA ASN A 244 51.71 7.08 -28.05
C ASN A 244 52.46 6.43 -26.88
N THR A 245 52.05 5.23 -26.46
CA THR A 245 53.05 4.21 -26.06
C THR A 245 52.53 2.79 -26.28
N ASN A 246 53.29 2.05 -27.08
CA ASN A 246 53.20 0.61 -27.27
C ASN A 246 53.36 -0.15 -25.95
N SER A 247 52.48 -1.10 -25.67
CA SER A 247 52.87 -2.30 -24.91
C SER A 247 51.99 -3.50 -25.26
N GLN A 248 52.69 -4.58 -25.57
CA GLN A 248 52.24 -5.88 -26.06
C GLN A 248 51.26 -6.60 -25.11
N GLY A 249 50.22 -7.16 -25.72
CA GLY A 249 49.90 -8.59 -25.68
C GLY A 249 49.59 -9.26 -24.34
N VAL A 250 48.29 -9.51 -24.09
CA VAL A 250 47.81 -10.81 -23.58
C VAL A 250 46.43 -11.10 -24.19
N LYS A 251 46.38 -12.07 -25.11
CA LYS A 251 45.14 -12.68 -25.61
C LYS A 251 44.53 -13.53 -24.49
N ARG A 252 43.24 -13.35 -24.18
CA ARG A 252 42.42 -14.36 -23.50
C ARG A 252 41.16 -14.65 -24.32
N PRO A 253 40.71 -15.92 -24.36
CA PRO A 253 39.84 -16.43 -25.41
C PRO A 253 38.37 -16.13 -25.14
N ILE A 254 37.66 -15.80 -26.21
CA ILE A 254 36.21 -15.73 -26.29
C ILE A 254 35.67 -17.17 -26.23
N VAL A 255 34.96 -17.50 -25.15
CA VAL A 255 34.15 -18.73 -25.09
C VAL A 255 32.84 -18.43 -25.81
N MET A 256 32.75 -18.86 -27.06
CA MET A 256 31.47 -19.02 -27.76
C MET A 256 30.72 -20.18 -27.09
N VAL A 257 29.57 -19.90 -26.50
CA VAL A 257 28.58 -20.94 -26.19
C VAL A 257 27.61 -20.99 -27.37
N ASP A 258 27.63 -22.15 -28.00
CA ASP A 258 26.88 -22.54 -29.17
C ASP A 258 25.37 -22.59 -28.89
N GLN A 259 24.58 -22.21 -29.89
CA GLN A 259 23.11 -22.24 -29.89
C GLN A 259 22.57 -23.68 -29.81
N PRO A 260 21.27 -23.83 -29.58
CA PRO A 260 20.54 -24.51 -30.65
C PRO A 260 19.30 -23.75 -31.12
N HIS A 261 19.27 -23.62 -32.45
CA HIS A 261 18.16 -23.20 -33.28
C HIS A 261 16.82 -23.82 -32.88
N ARG A 262 15.77 -22.98 -32.79
CA ARG A 262 14.40 -23.41 -33.06
C ARG A 262 13.86 -22.66 -34.27
N ARG A 263 13.39 -23.45 -35.24
CA ARG A 263 12.86 -23.04 -36.54
C ARG A 263 11.62 -22.13 -36.40
N PRO A 264 11.38 -21.24 -37.38
CA PRO A 264 10.17 -20.44 -37.48
C PRO A 264 9.03 -21.28 -38.10
N ILE A 265 7.85 -21.22 -37.52
CA ILE A 265 6.61 -21.64 -38.18
C ILE A 265 5.76 -20.38 -38.38
N SER A 266 5.68 -19.96 -39.64
CA SER A 266 4.72 -18.99 -40.14
C SER A 266 3.44 -19.71 -40.57
N SER A 267 2.29 -19.34 -40.02
CA SER A 267 1.06 -18.99 -40.78
C SER A 267 -0.17 -18.82 -39.86
N ILE A 268 -0.64 -17.58 -39.78
CA ILE A 268 -2.04 -17.11 -39.90
C ILE A 268 -3.16 -18.06 -39.40
N THR A 269 -3.83 -17.67 -38.32
CA THR A 269 -5.30 -17.61 -38.30
C THR A 269 -5.79 -16.44 -37.46
N ARG A 270 -6.53 -15.54 -38.12
CA ARG A 270 -7.32 -14.47 -37.55
C ARG A 270 -8.47 -15.08 -36.72
N SER A 271 -8.52 -14.80 -35.42
CA SER A 271 -9.71 -15.01 -34.60
C SER A 271 -9.87 -13.86 -33.60
N THR A 272 -10.99 -13.16 -33.75
CA THR A 272 -11.86 -12.47 -32.79
C THR A 272 -11.33 -12.11 -31.38
N PRO A 273 -11.66 -10.91 -30.85
CA PRO A 273 -11.16 -10.42 -29.57
C PRO A 273 -11.72 -11.28 -28.42
N GLN A 274 -10.88 -12.13 -27.86
CA GLN A 274 -11.15 -12.78 -26.58
C GLN A 274 -11.05 -11.71 -25.49
N SER A 275 -12.19 -11.42 -24.87
CA SER A 275 -12.25 -10.68 -23.61
C SER A 275 -11.37 -11.40 -22.58
N ASN A 276 -10.31 -10.74 -22.13
CA ASN A 276 -9.43 -11.22 -21.07
C ASN A 276 -10.19 -11.28 -19.74
N ASP A 277 -10.85 -12.40 -19.49
CA ASP A 277 -11.57 -12.76 -18.26
C ASP A 277 -10.61 -13.28 -17.17
N THR A 278 -9.35 -12.85 -17.19
CA THR A 278 -8.32 -13.20 -16.18
C THR A 278 -8.48 -12.39 -14.90
N ASP A 279 -9.08 -11.21 -14.98
CA ASP A 279 -9.33 -10.33 -13.83
C ASP A 279 -10.49 -10.82 -12.95
N ARG A 280 -11.43 -11.56 -13.55
CA ARG A 280 -12.54 -12.19 -12.83
C ARG A 280 -12.06 -13.36 -11.96
N VAL A 281 -11.00 -14.05 -12.41
CA VAL A 281 -10.34 -15.11 -11.63
C VAL A 281 -9.53 -14.52 -10.48
N ALA A 282 -8.77 -13.43 -10.71
CA ALA A 282 -8.01 -12.78 -9.65
C ALA A 282 -8.92 -12.11 -8.59
N SER A 283 -10.02 -11.47 -8.99
CA SER A 283 -11.01 -10.91 -8.06
C SER A 283 -11.73 -12.00 -7.28
N GLU A 284 -12.21 -13.07 -7.94
CA GLU A 284 -12.85 -14.19 -7.24
C GLU A 284 -11.90 -14.90 -6.28
N PHE A 285 -10.61 -15.06 -6.61
CA PHE A 285 -9.66 -15.68 -5.68
C PHE A 285 -9.38 -14.81 -4.46
N THR A 286 -9.30 -13.49 -4.65
CA THR A 286 -9.05 -12.54 -3.54
C THR A 286 -10.28 -12.43 -2.65
N ASP A 287 -11.48 -12.36 -3.22
CA ASP A 287 -12.74 -12.37 -2.49
C ASP A 287 -12.96 -13.71 -1.78
N ARG A 288 -12.63 -14.85 -2.41
CA ARG A 288 -12.68 -16.16 -1.74
C ARG A 288 -11.66 -16.26 -0.59
N LEU A 289 -10.51 -15.59 -0.67
CA LEU A 289 -9.53 -15.56 0.42
C LEU A 289 -9.97 -14.66 1.57
N LEU A 290 -10.52 -13.49 1.28
CA LEU A 290 -11.11 -12.58 2.28
C LEU A 290 -12.31 -13.25 2.96
N GLN A 291 -13.22 -13.85 2.19
CA GLN A 291 -14.37 -14.57 2.71
C GLN A 291 -13.96 -15.82 3.51
N LYS A 292 -12.85 -16.49 3.15
CA LYS A 292 -12.30 -17.62 3.92
C LYS A 292 -11.66 -17.16 5.23
N ASN A 293 -11.06 -15.97 5.27
CA ASN A 293 -10.57 -15.36 6.51
C ASN A 293 -11.71 -14.87 7.41
N GLU A 294 -12.75 -14.23 6.85
CA GLU A 294 -13.96 -13.87 7.59
C GLU A 294 -14.66 -15.10 8.15
N LYS A 295 -14.75 -16.20 7.39
CA LYS A 295 -15.34 -17.46 7.86
C LYS A 295 -14.53 -18.12 8.99
N ARG A 296 -13.20 -17.94 9.00
CA ARG A 296 -12.34 -18.40 10.10
C ARG A 296 -12.48 -17.53 11.34
N ALA A 297 -12.51 -16.21 11.18
CA ALA A 297 -12.77 -15.26 12.27
C ALA A 297 -14.15 -15.47 12.88
N ASN A 298 -15.17 -15.72 12.05
CA ASN A 298 -16.52 -15.98 12.52
C ASN A 298 -16.62 -17.32 13.28
N ARG A 299 -15.90 -18.37 12.84
CA ARG A 299 -15.80 -19.64 13.61
C ARG A 299 -15.12 -19.44 14.97
N GLN A 300 -14.05 -18.65 15.04
CA GLN A 300 -13.39 -18.36 16.31
C GLN A 300 -14.30 -17.56 17.25
N ASN A 301 -15.04 -16.59 16.72
CA ASN A 301 -16.02 -15.84 17.50
C ASN A 301 -17.15 -16.75 17.98
N LEU A 302 -17.66 -17.66 17.15
CA LEU A 302 -18.73 -18.59 17.53
C LEU A 302 -18.27 -19.56 18.64
N ILE A 303 -17.01 -20.02 18.61
CA ILE A 303 -16.42 -20.80 19.70
C ILE A 303 -16.32 -19.97 20.97
N LYS A 304 -15.85 -18.72 20.89
CA LYS A 304 -15.77 -17.82 22.06
C LYS A 304 -17.15 -17.60 22.69
N TRP A 305 -18.16 -17.29 21.87
CA TRP A 305 -19.54 -17.13 22.33
C TRP A 305 -20.10 -18.41 22.95
N GLY A 306 -19.80 -19.58 22.38
CA GLY A 306 -20.18 -20.88 22.95
C GLY A 306 -19.55 -21.15 24.32
N VAL A 307 -18.26 -20.88 24.48
CA VAL A 307 -17.55 -21.06 25.77
C VAL A 307 -18.07 -20.08 26.81
N THR A 308 -18.21 -18.81 26.46
CA THR A 308 -18.72 -17.78 27.39
C THR A 308 -20.16 -18.06 27.78
N GLY A 309 -21.02 -18.45 26.83
CA GLY A 309 -22.41 -18.83 27.09
C GLY A 309 -22.53 -20.08 27.97
N GLY A 310 -21.69 -21.09 27.73
CA GLY A 310 -21.63 -22.30 28.56
C GLY A 310 -21.20 -22.01 30.01
N LEU A 311 -20.18 -21.16 30.19
CA LEU A 311 -19.74 -20.71 31.52
C LEU A 311 -20.83 -19.94 32.26
N LEU A 312 -21.56 -19.07 31.56
CA LEU A 312 -22.67 -18.31 32.14
C LEU A 312 -23.80 -19.24 32.61
N LEU A 313 -24.19 -20.21 31.78
CA LEU A 313 -25.22 -21.18 32.16
C LEU A 313 -24.80 -22.03 33.36
N ALA A 314 -23.54 -22.50 33.39
CA ALA A 314 -23.01 -23.23 34.54
C ALA A 314 -23.04 -22.39 35.82
N ALA A 315 -22.66 -21.10 35.74
CA ALA A 315 -22.72 -20.20 36.88
C ALA A 315 -24.16 -19.99 37.39
N ILE A 316 -25.13 -19.83 36.50
CA ILE A 316 -26.55 -19.73 36.85
C ILE A 316 -27.05 -21.03 37.49
N SER A 317 -26.67 -22.20 36.96
CA SER A 317 -27.05 -23.49 37.56
C SER A 317 -26.47 -23.68 38.96
N VAL A 318 -25.21 -23.29 39.18
CA VAL A 318 -24.59 -23.34 40.52
C VAL A 318 -25.29 -22.38 41.48
N ALA A 319 -25.56 -21.15 41.07
CA ALA A 319 -26.29 -20.18 41.89
C ALA A 319 -27.70 -20.67 42.25
N GLY A 320 -28.43 -21.24 41.28
CA GLY A 320 -29.74 -21.84 41.50
C GLY A 320 -29.69 -23.03 42.45
N TYR A 321 -28.69 -23.91 42.32
CA TYR A 321 -28.48 -25.04 43.22
C TYR A 321 -28.21 -24.57 44.67
N VAL A 322 -27.35 -23.57 44.85
CA VAL A 322 -27.05 -22.98 46.16
C VAL A 322 -28.30 -22.33 46.77
N LEU A 323 -29.12 -21.65 45.98
CA LEU A 323 -30.40 -21.09 46.45
C LEU A 323 -31.38 -22.19 46.89
N ILE A 324 -31.53 -23.24 46.09
CA ILE A 324 -32.48 -24.32 46.39
C ILE A 324 -32.03 -25.16 47.59
N GLN A 325 -30.74 -25.48 47.69
CA GLN A 325 -30.22 -26.34 48.77
C GLN A 325 -29.83 -25.57 50.02
N GLY A 326 -29.40 -24.31 49.89
CA GLY A 326 -28.94 -23.51 51.03
C GLY A 326 -30.05 -22.66 51.64
N VAL A 327 -30.85 -21.98 50.81
CA VAL A 327 -31.80 -20.95 51.30
C VAL A 327 -33.18 -21.53 51.56
N LEU A 328 -33.65 -22.44 50.71
CA LEU A 328 -34.97 -23.07 50.82
C LEU A 328 -35.20 -23.89 52.11
N PRO A 329 -34.21 -24.61 52.69
CA PRO A 329 -34.39 -25.26 53.99
C PRO A 329 -34.51 -24.26 55.14
N ILE A 330 -33.81 -23.11 55.06
CA ILE A 330 -33.89 -22.04 56.06
C ILE A 330 -35.30 -21.42 56.04
N PHE A 331 -35.83 -21.14 54.86
CA PHE A 331 -37.21 -20.65 54.74
C PHE A 331 -38.23 -21.68 55.22
N LYS A 332 -38.06 -22.97 54.89
CA LYS A 332 -38.93 -24.01 55.45
C LYS A 332 -38.88 -24.05 56.98
N ALA A 333 -37.69 -23.95 57.58
CA ALA A 333 -37.54 -23.97 59.03
C ALA A 333 -38.18 -22.75 59.73
N ILE A 334 -38.24 -21.59 59.07
CA ILE A 334 -38.82 -20.35 59.63
C ILE A 334 -40.35 -20.32 59.46
N TYR A 335 -40.89 -20.88 58.39
CA TYR A 335 -42.30 -20.73 58.01
C TYR A 335 -43.15 -22.01 58.18
N SER A 336 -42.59 -23.11 58.70
CA SER A 336 -43.34 -24.36 58.93
C SER A 336 -43.84 -24.56 60.37
N GLU A 337 -44.04 -23.49 61.14
CA GLU A 337 -44.80 -23.54 62.41
C GLU A 337 -46.32 -23.49 62.17
#